data_AF-A0A8T3Q8C3-F1
#
_entry.id   AF-A0A8T3Q8C3-F1
#
_cell.length_a   1.000
_cell.length_b   1.000
_cell.length_c   1.000
_cell.angle_alpha   90.00
_cell.angle_beta   90.00
_cell.angle_gamma   90.00
#
_symmetry.space_group_name_H-M   'P 1'
#
loop_
_entity.id
_entity.type
_entity.pdbx_description
1 polymer ?
#
loop_
_entity_poly.entity_id
_entity_poly.type
_entity_poly.pdbx_seq_one_letter_code
_entity_poly.pdbx_strand_id
1 'polypeptide(L)'
;MELTDLIKILHGDISHIDTVDESDMGLYSMRVIVTPVEVKKILLAYLSGELSANDLTNWAGFLCIRTEYVSPRHESNPDYYEDMWYVVQCLSTPEIDGEVSEKQVKLYLSELDKYFK
;
A
#
# COMPACT_ATOMS: atom_id res chain seq x y z
N MET A 1 12.12 -14.22 -5.54
CA MET A 1 10.68 -14.16 -5.90
C MET A 1 10.47 -14.14 -7.42
N GLU A 2 9.43 -14.78 -7.98
CA GLU A 2 9.07 -14.60 -9.40
C GLU A 2 8.35 -13.25 -9.61
N LEU A 3 8.61 -12.57 -10.74
CA LEU A 3 8.03 -11.27 -11.10
C LEU A 3 6.49 -11.23 -10.97
N THR A 4 5.85 -12.35 -11.26
CA THR A 4 4.39 -12.52 -11.19
C THR A 4 3.87 -12.36 -9.75
N ASP A 5 4.62 -12.81 -8.76
CA ASP A 5 4.20 -12.77 -7.35
C ASP A 5 4.33 -11.37 -6.76
N LEU A 6 5.32 -10.59 -7.21
CA LEU A 6 5.44 -9.17 -6.88
C LEU A 6 4.25 -8.37 -7.42
N ILE A 7 3.88 -8.57 -8.69
CA ILE A 7 2.74 -7.89 -9.32
C ILE A 7 1.43 -8.27 -8.63
N LYS A 8 1.27 -9.54 -8.25
CA LYS A 8 0.13 -10.03 -7.48
C LYS A 8 0.01 -9.30 -6.13
N ILE A 9 1.07 -9.26 -5.33
CA ILE A 9 1.10 -8.56 -4.03
C ILE A 9 0.74 -7.08 -4.19
N LEU A 10 1.29 -6.43 -5.21
CA LEU A 10 1.02 -5.03 -5.53
C LEU A 10 -0.43 -4.77 -5.96
N HIS A 11 -1.11 -5.76 -6.52
CA HIS A 11 -2.51 -5.69 -6.93
C HIS A 11 -3.49 -6.20 -5.86
N GLY A 12 -2.98 -6.55 -4.67
CA GLY A 12 -3.77 -7.03 -3.53
C GLY A 12 -3.91 -8.55 -3.43
N ASP A 13 -3.15 -9.33 -4.21
CA ASP A 13 -3.03 -10.77 -4.04
C ASP A 13 -1.89 -11.09 -3.06
N ILE A 14 -2.31 -11.20 -1.81
CA ILE A 14 -1.50 -11.26 -0.58
C ILE A 14 -1.00 -12.66 -0.24
N SER A 15 -1.34 -13.67 -1.06
CA SER A 15 -0.94 -15.07 -0.86
C SER A 15 0.58 -15.31 -0.85
N HIS A 16 1.37 -14.28 -1.21
CA HIS A 16 2.81 -14.34 -1.33
C HIS A 16 3.57 -13.30 -0.48
N ILE A 17 2.89 -12.56 0.41
CA ILE A 17 3.52 -11.45 1.16
C ILE A 17 4.70 -11.89 2.05
N ASP A 18 4.64 -13.10 2.61
CA ASP A 18 5.70 -13.70 3.43
C ASP A 18 6.96 -14.09 2.65
N THR A 19 6.91 -14.03 1.31
CA THR A 19 8.05 -14.39 0.44
C THR A 19 8.87 -13.18 -0.01
N VAL A 20 8.52 -11.98 0.45
CA VAL A 20 9.21 -10.72 0.09
C VAL A 20 10.41 -10.52 1.01
N ASP A 21 11.62 -10.74 0.47
CA ASP A 21 12.88 -10.40 1.12
C ASP A 21 13.36 -9.02 0.61
N GLU A 22 13.74 -8.14 1.52
CA GLU A 22 14.21 -6.79 1.20
C GLU A 22 15.47 -6.80 0.30
N SER A 23 16.25 -7.88 0.35
CA SER A 23 17.46 -8.06 -0.47
C SER A 23 17.18 -8.38 -1.95
N ASP A 24 16.01 -8.92 -2.28
CA ASP A 24 15.57 -9.16 -3.67
C ASP A 24 15.10 -7.87 -4.37
N MET A 25 14.94 -6.77 -3.63
CA MET A 25 14.31 -5.54 -4.12
C MET A 25 15.10 -4.80 -5.19
N GLY A 26 16.44 -4.90 -5.18
CA GLY A 26 17.32 -4.23 -6.15
C GLY A 26 17.32 -4.86 -7.56
N LEU A 27 16.71 -6.04 -7.73
CA LEU A 27 16.76 -6.80 -8.98
C LEU A 27 15.65 -6.43 -9.98
N TYR A 28 14.62 -5.68 -9.54
CA TYR A 28 13.43 -5.40 -10.35
C TYR A 28 13.23 -3.90 -10.56
N SER A 29 13.72 -3.39 -11.70
CA SER A 29 13.57 -1.99 -12.16
C SER A 29 12.18 -1.68 -12.76
N MET A 30 11.13 -2.35 -12.28
CA MET A 30 9.77 -2.14 -12.79
C MET A 30 9.05 -1.08 -11.97
N ARG A 31 8.45 -0.12 -12.69
CA ARG A 31 7.52 0.86 -12.15
C ARG A 31 6.35 0.18 -11.47
N VAL A 32 6.27 0.40 -10.17
CA VAL A 32 5.15 -0.02 -9.32
C VAL A 32 4.14 1.12 -9.31
N ILE A 33 2.97 0.89 -9.88
CA ILE A 33 1.88 1.86 -9.86
C ILE A 33 0.88 1.43 -8.78
N VAL A 34 0.75 2.23 -7.73
CA VAL A 34 -0.27 2.06 -6.69
C VAL A 34 -1.30 3.17 -6.84
N THR A 35 -2.59 2.81 -6.87
CA THR A 35 -3.69 3.78 -6.89
C THR A 35 -4.56 3.63 -5.65
N PRO A 36 -5.47 4.58 -5.36
CA PRO A 36 -6.36 4.46 -4.21
C PRO A 36 -7.19 3.17 -4.20
N VAL A 37 -7.44 2.58 -5.37
CA VAL A 37 -8.17 1.31 -5.49
C VAL A 37 -7.42 0.16 -4.84
N GLU A 38 -6.10 0.07 -5.07
CA GLU A 38 -5.26 -0.97 -4.46
C GLU A 38 -5.14 -0.76 -2.94
N VAL A 39 -4.94 0.48 -2.49
CA VAL A 39 -4.89 0.81 -1.05
C VAL A 39 -6.22 0.43 -0.39
N LYS A 40 -7.36 0.77 -1.00
CA LYS A 40 -8.67 0.38 -0.47
C LYS A 40 -8.84 -1.13 -0.33
N LYS A 41 -8.42 -1.91 -1.33
CA LYS A 41 -8.51 -3.39 -1.26
C LYS A 41 -7.73 -3.93 -0.07
N ILE A 42 -6.51 -3.46 0.12
CA ILE A 42 -5.64 -3.90 1.22
C ILE A 42 -6.21 -3.50 2.60
N LEU A 43 -6.72 -2.27 2.74
CA LEU A 43 -7.40 -1.84 3.96
C LEU A 43 -8.64 -2.69 4.28
N LEU A 44 -9.41 -3.07 3.26
CA LEU A 44 -10.57 -3.96 3.43
C LEU A 44 -10.15 -5.39 3.80
N ALA A 45 -9.06 -5.91 3.22
CA ALA A 45 -8.52 -7.22 3.59
C ALA A 45 -8.14 -7.27 5.08
N TYR A 46 -7.50 -6.22 5.60
CA TYR A 46 -7.27 -6.10 7.05
C TYR A 46 -8.57 -6.09 7.86
N LEU A 47 -9.57 -5.29 7.48
CA LEU A 47 -10.86 -5.25 8.20
C LEU A 47 -11.64 -6.57 8.16
N SER A 48 -11.40 -7.41 7.15
CA SER A 48 -12.00 -8.73 7.04
C SER A 48 -11.24 -9.82 7.81
N GLY A 49 -10.06 -9.50 8.35
CA GLY A 49 -9.18 -10.45 9.03
C GLY A 49 -8.32 -11.30 8.09
N GLU A 50 -8.33 -11.01 6.78
CA GLU A 50 -7.44 -11.65 5.80
C GLU A 50 -5.98 -11.19 5.94
N LEU A 51 -5.76 -10.01 6.53
CA LEU A 51 -4.43 -9.47 6.83
C LEU A 51 -4.30 -9.13 8.30
N SER A 52 -3.13 -9.40 8.87
CA SER A 52 -2.75 -8.88 10.17
C SER A 52 -2.28 -7.42 10.08
N ALA A 53 -2.19 -6.76 11.24
CA ALA A 53 -1.58 -5.43 11.33
C ALA A 53 -0.13 -5.43 10.83
N ASN A 54 0.61 -6.50 11.12
CA ASN A 54 2.00 -6.65 10.71
C ASN A 54 2.12 -6.76 9.18
N ASP A 55 1.22 -7.51 8.53
CA ASP A 55 1.22 -7.64 7.07
C ASP A 55 0.93 -6.29 6.40
N LEU A 56 0.00 -5.52 6.96
CA LEU A 56 -0.34 -4.19 6.48
C LEU A 56 0.84 -3.22 6.60
N THR A 57 1.55 -3.25 7.74
CA THR A 57 2.75 -2.44 7.95
C THR A 57 3.89 -2.83 7.02
N ASN A 58 4.16 -4.13 6.86
CA ASN A 58 5.19 -4.62 5.95
C ASN A 58 4.91 -4.22 4.49
N TRP A 59 3.66 -4.36 4.05
CA TRP A 59 3.24 -3.93 2.71
C TRP A 59 3.43 -2.42 2.51
N ALA A 60 3.03 -1.61 3.49
CA ALA A 60 3.18 -0.16 3.42
C ALA A 60 4.66 0.26 3.41
N GLY A 61 5.48 -0.35 4.26
CA GLY A 61 6.94 -0.15 4.28
C GLY A 61 7.58 -0.50 2.94
N PHE A 62 7.16 -1.62 2.33
CA PHE A 62 7.60 -2.00 0.99
C PHE A 62 7.31 -0.91 -0.05
N LEU A 63 6.11 -0.30 -0.01
CA LEU A 63 5.77 0.79 -0.92
C LEU A 63 6.60 2.05 -0.68
N CYS A 64 6.83 2.45 0.57
CA CYS A 64 7.61 3.64 0.91
C CYS A 64 9.08 3.55 0.47
N ILE A 65 9.65 2.35 0.38
CA ILE A 65 11.03 2.12 -0.08
C ILE A 65 11.14 2.21 -1.62
N ARG A 66 10.04 2.00 -2.36
CA ARG A 66 10.00 2.02 -3.83
C ARG A 66 9.69 3.44 -4.32
N THR A 67 10.68 4.13 -4.89
CA THR A 67 10.60 5.56 -5.26
C THR A 67 9.91 5.87 -6.60
N GLU A 68 9.22 4.91 -7.22
CA GLU A 68 8.65 5.08 -8.56
C GLU A 68 7.15 5.39 -8.53
N TYR A 69 6.77 6.45 -7.81
CA TYR A 69 5.41 6.97 -7.81
C TYR A 69 5.08 7.64 -9.16
N VAL A 70 3.98 7.20 -9.78
CA VAL A 70 3.40 7.83 -10.96
C VAL A 70 1.90 7.99 -10.75
N SER A 71 1.38 9.21 -10.87
CA SER A 71 -0.06 9.52 -10.97
C SER A 71 -0.53 9.36 -12.42
N PRO A 72 -0.98 8.17 -12.85
CA PRO A 72 -1.06 7.83 -14.28
C PRO A 72 -2.16 8.60 -15.04
N ARG A 73 -3.02 9.33 -14.32
CA ARG A 73 -4.15 10.10 -14.85
C ARG A 73 -4.16 11.57 -14.42
N HIS A 74 -3.20 11.97 -13.60
CA HIS A 74 -3.11 13.31 -13.02
C HIS A 74 -1.68 13.84 -13.11
N GLU A 75 -1.04 13.67 -14.27
CA GLU A 75 0.36 14.12 -14.50
C GLU A 75 0.55 15.62 -14.22
N SER A 76 -0.51 16.42 -14.37
CA SER A 76 -0.50 17.86 -14.07
C SER A 76 -0.67 18.20 -12.59
N ASN A 77 -1.01 17.22 -11.74
CA ASN A 77 -1.14 17.39 -10.30
C ASN A 77 -0.46 16.21 -9.58
N PRO A 78 0.85 16.32 -9.28
CA PRO A 78 1.59 15.26 -8.60
C PRO A 78 1.00 14.91 -7.23
N ASP A 79 0.33 15.87 -6.59
CA ASP A 79 -0.26 15.76 -5.25
C ASP A 79 -1.70 15.21 -5.29
N TYR A 80 -2.21 14.81 -6.47
CA TYR A 80 -3.60 14.35 -6.58
C TYR A 80 -3.92 13.18 -5.64
N TYR A 81 -2.96 12.28 -5.42
CA TYR A 81 -3.08 11.16 -4.47
C TYR A 81 -2.34 11.39 -3.14
N GLU A 82 -2.11 12.64 -2.72
CA GLU A 82 -1.40 12.96 -1.47
C GLU A 82 -2.01 12.24 -0.25
N ASP A 83 -3.33 12.28 -0.07
CA ASP A 83 -4.01 11.58 1.04
C ASP A 83 -3.75 10.07 1.02
N MET A 84 -3.66 9.47 -0.17
CA MET A 84 -3.32 8.04 -0.29
C MET A 84 -1.91 7.77 0.22
N TRP A 85 -0.94 8.60 -0.14
CA TRP A 85 0.43 8.43 0.33
C TRP A 85 0.58 8.73 1.81
N TYR A 86 -0.19 9.69 2.33
CA TYR A 86 -0.28 9.93 3.77
C TYR A 86 -0.73 8.67 4.50
N VAL A 87 -1.81 8.02 4.05
CA VAL A 87 -2.27 6.74 4.61
C VAL A 87 -1.19 5.67 4.55
N VAL A 88 -0.55 5.48 3.39
CA VAL A 88 0.53 4.50 3.24
C VAL A 88 1.69 4.80 4.20
N GLN A 89 2.08 6.07 4.35
CA GLN A 89 3.14 6.46 5.26
C GLN A 89 2.78 6.13 6.71
N CYS A 90 1.58 6.52 7.19
CA CYS A 90 1.16 6.21 8.55
C CYS A 90 1.12 4.70 8.84
N LEU A 91 0.72 3.89 7.87
CA LEU A 91 0.72 2.43 8.01
C LEU A 91 2.13 1.83 8.09
N SER A 92 3.10 2.48 7.43
CA SER A 92 4.51 2.03 7.41
C SER A 92 5.27 2.33 8.70
N THR A 93 4.81 3.31 9.49
CA THR A 93 5.48 3.77 10.72
C THR A 93 4.53 3.78 11.93
N PRO A 94 3.92 2.63 12.29
CA PRO A 94 2.96 2.56 13.40
C PRO A 94 3.56 2.94 14.77
N GLU A 95 4.88 2.85 14.94
CA GLU A 95 5.59 3.28 16.14
C GLU A 95 5.62 4.82 16.30
N ILE A 96 5.38 5.56 15.22
CA ILE A 96 5.29 7.03 15.19
C ILE A 96 3.83 7.47 15.11
N ASP A 97 3.06 6.90 14.18
CA ASP A 97 1.71 7.34 13.84
C ASP A 97 0.59 6.62 14.62
N GLY A 98 0.98 5.63 15.44
CA GLY A 98 0.10 4.82 16.27
C GLY A 98 -0.17 3.43 15.67
N GLU A 99 -0.37 2.45 16.55
CA GLU A 99 -0.62 1.06 16.16
C GLU A 99 -1.76 0.92 15.15
N VAL A 100 -1.62 0.04 14.17
CA VAL A 100 -2.68 -0.23 13.18
C VAL A 100 -3.89 -0.88 13.86
N SER A 101 -4.99 -0.12 13.94
CA SER A 101 -6.27 -0.59 14.47
C SER A 101 -7.41 -0.50 13.44
N GLU A 102 -8.47 -1.31 13.63
CA GLU A 102 -9.70 -1.20 12.84
C GLU A 102 -10.27 0.23 12.80
N LYS A 103 -10.14 0.96 13.91
CA LYS A 103 -10.65 2.33 14.02
C LYS A 103 -9.90 3.25 13.07
N GLN A 104 -8.56 3.20 13.05
CA GLN A 104 -7.77 4.01 12.12
C GLN A 104 -8.00 3.59 10.68
N VAL A 105 -8.05 2.29 10.39
CA VAL A 105 -8.28 1.82 9.01
C VAL A 105 -9.62 2.30 8.46
N LYS A 106 -10.68 2.34 9.30
CA LYS A 106 -11.97 2.94 8.92
C LYS A 106 -11.87 4.44 8.65
N LEU A 107 -11.02 5.17 9.38
CA LEU A 107 -10.77 6.60 9.12
C LEU A 107 -10.03 6.78 7.78
N TYR A 108 -8.96 6.01 7.55
CA TYR A 108 -8.22 6.05 6.28
C TYR A 108 -9.12 5.74 5.08
N LEU A 109 -9.99 4.73 5.17
CA LEU A 109 -10.97 4.47 4.11
C LEU A 109 -11.88 5.67 3.83
N SER A 110 -12.32 6.37 4.88
CA SER A 110 -13.14 7.58 4.74
C SER A 110 -12.37 8.74 4.10
N GLU A 111 -11.06 8.87 4.35
CA GLU A 111 -10.21 9.88 3.72
C GLU A 111 -10.08 9.62 2.21
N LEU A 112 -10.00 8.34 1.83
CA LEU A 112 -9.87 7.92 0.43
C LEU A 112 -11.19 7.93 -0.35
N ASP A 113 -12.35 8.09 0.30
CA ASP A 113 -13.67 8.04 -0.35
C ASP A 113 -13.83 9.03 -1.51
N LYS A 114 -13.08 10.14 -1.49
CA LYS A 114 -13.08 11.13 -2.57
C LYS A 114 -12.60 10.59 -3.91
N TYR A 115 -11.86 9.47 -3.93
CA TYR A 115 -11.30 8.86 -5.13
C TYR A 115 -12.18 7.74 -5.74
N PHE A 116 -13.30 7.39 -5.12
CA PHE A 116 -14.19 6.30 -5.58
C PHE A 116 -15.58 6.77 -6.04
N LYS A 117 -15.75 8.08 -6.23
CA LYS A 117 -16.96 8.70 -6.77
C LYS A 117 -16.82 8.90 -8.28
#